data_AF-A0A4Q5RQQ3-F1
#
_entry.id   AF-A0A4Q5RQQ3-F1
#
_cell.length_a   1.000
_cell.length_b   1.000
_cell.length_c   1.000
_cell.angle_alpha   90.00
_cell.angle_beta   90.00
_cell.angle_gamma   90.00
#
_symmetry.space_group_name_H-M   'P 1'
#
loop_
_entity.id
_entity.type
_entity.pdbx_description
1 polymer ?
#
loop_
_entity_poly.entity_id
_entity_poly.type
_entity_poly.pdbx_seq_one_letter_code
_entity_poly.pdbx_strand_id
1 'polypeptide(L)' 'MDFKDLDPILHSQLRLAIMSLLISVKEAEFTFIKEKTNASAGNLSVQVNKLKEAGYIEVIKQFKDNYPQTICRIL' A
#
# COMPACT_ATOMS: atom_id res chain seq x y z
N MET A 1 -28.12 -10.46 4.37
CA MET A 1 -26.80 -9.92 4.75
C MET A 1 -26.63 -8.72 3.84
N ASP A 2 -26.74 -7.50 4.36
CA ASP A 2 -26.50 -6.31 3.52
C ASP A 2 -25.05 -6.36 3.07
N PHE A 3 -24.83 -6.58 1.78
CA PHE A 3 -23.54 -6.33 1.17
C PHE A 3 -23.36 -4.82 1.18
N LYS A 4 -22.49 -4.32 2.06
CA LYS A 4 -22.00 -2.95 1.93
C LYS A 4 -21.19 -2.88 0.64
N ASP A 5 -21.46 -1.85 -0.16
CA ASP A 5 -20.66 -1.58 -1.34
C ASP A 5 -19.19 -1.48 -0.95
N LEU A 6 -18.32 -2.02 -1.81
CA LEU A 6 -16.89 -1.86 -1.65
C LEU A 6 -16.57 -0.36 -1.70
N ASP A 7 -15.72 0.11 -0.79
CA ASP A 7 -15.27 1.49 -0.82
C ASP A 7 -14.72 1.81 -2.23
N PRO A 8 -15.21 2.88 -2.90
CA PRO A 8 -14.76 3.26 -4.23
C PRO A 8 -13.24 3.39 -4.35
N ILE A 9 -12.54 3.68 -3.25
CA ILE A 9 -11.09 3.69 -3.26
C ILE A 9 -10.53 2.29 -3.55
N LEU A 10 -11.13 1.20 -3.11
CA LEU A 10 -10.63 -0.15 -3.35
C LEU A 10 -10.99 -0.70 -4.75
N HIS A 11 -11.78 0.02 -5.55
CA HIS A 11 -12.12 -0.38 -6.93
C HIS A 11 -10.92 -0.38 -7.90
N SER A 12 -9.79 0.24 -7.53
CA SER A 12 -8.57 0.18 -8.32
C SER A 12 -7.83 -1.13 -8.07
N GLN A 13 -7.55 -1.88 -9.14
CA GLN A 13 -6.83 -3.16 -9.08
C GLN A 13 -5.51 -3.06 -8.31
N LEU A 14 -4.73 -1.99 -8.52
CA LEU A 14 -3.45 -1.83 -7.83
C LEU A 14 -3.64 -1.54 -6.33
N ARG A 15 -4.63 -0.72 -5.95
CA ARG A 15 -4.91 -0.47 -4.53
C ARG A 15 -5.40 -1.73 -3.82
N LEU A 16 -6.24 -2.52 -4.49
CA LEU A 16 -6.66 -3.81 -3.97
C LEU A 16 -5.49 -4.78 -3.81
N ALA A 17 -4.56 -4.85 -4.79
CA ALA A 17 -3.36 -5.69 -4.70
C ALA A 17 -2.43 -5.29 -3.54
N ILE A 18 -2.21 -3.98 -3.34
CA ILE A 18 -1.43 -3.44 -2.20
C ILE A 18 -2.08 -3.85 -0.89
N MET A 19 -3.39 -3.63 -0.74
CA MET A 19 -4.12 -3.97 0.49
C MET A 19 -4.12 -5.49 0.73
N SER A 20 -4.38 -6.30 -0.29
CA SER A 20 -4.34 -7.76 -0.18
C SER A 20 -2.98 -8.26 0.30
N LEU A 21 -1.90 -7.66 -0.18
CA LEU A 21 -0.54 -8.00 0.26
C LEU A 21 -0.34 -7.62 1.74
N LEU A 22 -0.66 -6.37 2.10
CA LEU A 22 -0.48 -5.86 3.46
C LEU A 22 -1.38 -6.53 4.51
N ILE A 23 -2.56 -7.02 4.13
CA ILE A 23 -3.42 -7.85 5.00
C ILE A 23 -2.66 -9.11 5.45
N SER A 24 -1.89 -9.71 4.54
CA SER A 24 -1.14 -10.96 4.78
C SER A 24 0.11 -10.73 5.63
N VAL A 25 0.88 -9.67 5.35
CA VAL A 25 2.20 -9.44 5.98
C VAL A 25 2.22 -8.35 7.05
N LYS A 26 1.10 -7.64 7.26
CA LYS A 26 0.93 -6.45 8.13
C LYS A 26 1.70 -5.21 7.70
N GLU A 27 2.95 -5.35 7.29
CA GLU A 27 3.77 -4.27 6.76
C GLU A 27 4.77 -4.78 5.71
N ALA A 28 5.14 -3.92 4.79
CA ALA A 28 6.11 -4.25 3.75
C ALA A 28 6.87 -3.01 3.25
N GLU A 29 8.08 -3.24 2.75
CA GLU A 29 8.84 -2.21 2.06
C GLU A 29 8.17 -1.81 0.74
N PHE A 30 8.22 -0.52 0.41
CA PHE A 30 7.73 -0.01 -0.87
C PHE A 30 8.32 -0.77 -2.07
N THR A 31 9.61 -1.10 -2.00
CA THR A 31 10.33 -1.88 -3.03
C THR A 31 9.76 -3.28 -3.18
N PHE A 32 9.47 -3.96 -2.06
CA PHE A 32 8.84 -5.28 -2.07
C PHE A 32 7.42 -5.24 -2.66
N ILE A 33 6.61 -4.24 -2.29
CA ILE A 33 5.27 -4.06 -2.85
C ILE A 33 5.36 -3.80 -4.36
N LYS A 34 6.32 -2.97 -4.80
CA LYS A 34 6.58 -2.69 -6.21
C LYS A 34 6.89 -3.97 -6.98
N GLU A 35 7.75 -4.82 -6.45
CA GLU A 35 8.11 -6.10 -7.06
C GLU A 35 6.93 -7.06 -7.13
N LYS A 36 6.16 -7.20 -6.05
CA LYS A 36 5.00 -8.11 -6.00
C LYS A 36 3.83 -7.67 -6.87
N THR A 37 3.65 -6.37 -7.05
CA THR A 37 2.56 -5.81 -7.88
C THR A 37 2.98 -5.52 -9.32
N ASN A 38 4.28 -5.65 -9.64
CA ASN A 38 4.88 -5.27 -10.92
C ASN A 38 4.53 -3.82 -11.36
N ALA A 39 4.28 -2.94 -10.38
CA ALA A 39 3.94 -1.54 -10.63
C ALA A 39 5.20 -0.70 -10.88
N SER A 40 5.05 0.38 -11.65
CA SER A 40 6.10 1.41 -11.67
C SER A 40 6.15 2.14 -10.34
N ALA A 41 7.33 2.63 -9.93
CA ALA A 41 7.50 3.37 -8.69
C ALA A 41 6.61 4.63 -8.64
N GLY A 42 6.46 5.33 -9.79
CA GLY A 42 5.59 6.50 -9.89
C GLY A 42 4.12 6.17 -9.64
N ASN A 43 3.59 5.13 -10.29
CA ASN A 43 2.19 4.72 -10.09
C ASN A 43 1.98 4.21 -8.66
N LEU A 44 2.87 3.37 -8.14
CA LEU A 44 2.77 2.84 -6.79
C LEU A 44 2.76 3.96 -5.74
N SER A 45 3.64 4.97 -5.88
CA SER A 45 3.69 6.13 -4.98
C SER A 45 2.35 6.87 -4.93
N VAL A 46 1.73 7.11 -6.09
CA VAL A 46 0.41 7.76 -6.16
C VAL A 46 -0.67 6.91 -5.48
N GLN A 47 -0.67 5.58 -5.69
CA GLN A 47 -1.69 4.71 -5.09
C GLN A 47 -1.51 4.56 -3.58
N VAL A 48 -0.27 4.43 -3.10
CA VAL A 48 0.07 4.35 -1.67
C VAL A 48 -0.35 5.64 -0.96
N ASN A 49 -0.09 6.81 -1.54
CA ASN A 49 -0.54 8.07 -0.96
C ASN A 49 -2.07 8.17 -0.87
N LYS A 50 -2.80 7.73 -1.91
CA LYS A 50 -4.28 7.68 -1.87
C LYS A 50 -4.80 6.78 -0.76
N LEU A 51 -4.21 5.58 -0.60
CA LEU A 51 -4.58 4.66 0.48
C LEU A 51 -4.27 5.25 1.87
N LYS A 52 -3.15 5.95 2.01
CA LYS A 52 -2.78 6.67 3.23
C LYS A 52 -3.78 7.77 3.56
N GLU A 53 -4.10 8.63 2.59
CA GLU A 53 -5.04 9.75 2.76
C GLU A 53 -6.45 9.27 3.14
N ALA A 54 -6.85 8.11 2.64
CA ALA A 54 -8.11 7.47 3.03
C ALA A 54 -8.05 6.67 4.33
N GLY A 55 -6.90 6.63 5.01
CA GLY A 55 -6.76 5.97 6.31
C GLY A 55 -6.71 4.44 6.27
N TYR A 56 -6.37 3.84 5.12
CA TYR A 56 -6.21 2.39 5.00
C TYR A 56 -4.83 1.90 5.41
N ILE A 57 -3.81 2.74 5.24
CA ILE A 57 -2.41 2.39 5.53
C ILE A 57 -1.67 3.56 6.18
N GLU A 58 -0.64 3.24 6.94
CA GLU A 58 0.41 4.14 7.37
C GLU A 58 1.61 4.05 6.42
N VAL A 59 2.28 5.17 6.17
CA VAL A 59 3.53 5.23 5.39
C VAL A 59 4.62 5.82 6.26
N ILE A 60 5.61 5.00 6.60
CA ILE A 60 6.70 5.32 7.51
C ILE A 60 7.98 5.48 6.70
N LYS A 61 8.61 6.65 6.79
CA LYS A 61 9.93 6.90 6.20
C LYS A 61 10.98 6.74 7.28
N GLN A 62 11.94 5.87 7.05
CA GLN A 62 13.02 5.60 8.00
C GLN A 62 14.34 5.41 7.27
N PHE A 63 15.42 5.29 8.04
CA PHE A 63 16.73 4.89 7.54
C PHE A 63 17.09 3.54 8.12
N LYS A 64 17.58 2.63 7.28
CA LYS A 64 18.12 1.33 7.67
C LYS A 64 19.50 1.21 7.04
N ASP A 65 20.52 0.99 7.86
CA ASP A 65 21.91 0.84 7.42
C ASP A 65 22.43 2.01 6.56
N ASN A 66 22.02 3.25 6.89
CA ASN A 66 22.28 4.50 6.14
C ASN A 66 21.54 4.64 4.80
N TYR A 67 20.60 3.75 4.48
CA TYR A 67 19.76 3.84 3.27
C TYR A 67 18.34 4.28 3.61
N PRO A 68 17.73 5.19 2.82
CA PRO A 68 16.34 5.58 3.00
C PRO A 68 15.42 4.41 2.66
N GLN A 69 14.47 4.15 3.54
CA GLN A 69 13.49 3.08 3.44
C GLN A 69 12.08 3.63 3.66
N THR A 70 11.13 3.13 2.89
CA THR A 70 9.70 3.45 3.08
C THR A 70 8.94 2.17 3.37
N ILE A 71 8.31 2.11 4.54
CA ILE A 71 7.45 1.01 4.98
C ILE A 71 5.99 1.43 4.80
N CYS A 72 5.19 0.55 4.23
CA CYS A 72 3.74 0.68 4.21
C CYS A 72 3.15 -0.34 5.19
N ARG A 73 2.27 0.09 6.09
CA ARG A 73 1.65 -0.75 7.13
C ARG A 73 0.14 -0.63 7.07
N ILE A 74 -0.58 -1.74 7.20
CA ILE A 74 -2.05 -1.71 7.30
C ILE A 74 -2.52 -1.13 8.63
N LEU A 75 -3.56 -0.29 8.59
CA LEU A 75 -4.21 0.26 9.78
C LEU A 75 -5.35 -0.64 10.30
#